data_AF-A0A317U7X6-F1
#
_entry.id   AF-A0A317U7X6-F1
#
_cell.length_a   1.000
_cell.length_b   1.000
_cell.length_c   1.000
_cell.angle_alpha   90.00
_cell.angle_beta   90.00
_cell.angle_gamma   90.00
#
_symmetry.space_group_name_H-M   'P 1'
#
loop_
_entity.id
_entity.type
_entity.pdbx_description
1 polymer ?
#
loop_
_entity_poly.entity_id
_entity_poly.type
_entity_poly.pdbx_seq_one_letter_code
_entity_poly.pdbx_strand_id
1 'polypeptide(L)'
;MFNKISIGYLTGSQKAIKNHLLSDTLVPQSPYTWGQMFFKPYESPAEYMYCARHTFISAAFLGMIIFDPMLIVTIPTIVLGVVAILVGVENIGKITGSDSLSSWAFDATNYMVQDFCQVIIDLILLPISAVVMLTRGASTALKDRGIYDYDAPTSQPLVNTM
;
A
#
# COMPACT_ATOMS: atom_id res chain seq x y z
N MET A 1 16.72 2.07 3.47
CA MET A 1 16.08 3.40 3.55
C MET A 1 14.77 3.51 2.77
N PHE A 2 14.25 2.44 2.14
CA PHE A 2 12.93 2.40 1.48
C PHE A 2 12.08 1.18 1.84
N ASN A 3 12.37 0.52 2.97
CA ASN A 3 11.81 -0.80 3.30
C ASN A 3 10.29 -0.79 3.51
N LYS A 4 9.67 0.39 3.64
CA LYS A 4 8.22 0.57 3.78
C LYS A 4 7.50 0.96 2.48
N ILE A 5 8.22 1.38 1.44
CA ILE A 5 7.58 1.65 0.15
C ILE A 5 7.26 0.29 -0.47
N SER A 6 5.97 -0.03 -0.58
CA SER A 6 5.51 -1.34 -0.98
C SER A 6 4.49 -1.27 -2.11
N ILE A 7 4.81 -1.93 -3.22
CA ILE A 7 3.85 -2.37 -4.24
C ILE A 7 3.39 -3.81 -3.99
N GLY A 8 3.84 -4.41 -2.88
CA GLY A 8 3.62 -5.81 -2.55
C GLY A 8 2.16 -6.16 -2.31
N TYR A 9 1.32 -5.16 -2.01
CA TYR A 9 -0.13 -5.34 -1.92
C TYR A 9 -0.77 -5.66 -3.28
N LEU A 10 -0.17 -5.22 -4.39
CA LEU A 10 -0.65 -5.51 -5.75
C LEU A 10 -0.10 -6.82 -6.26
N THR A 11 1.22 -6.99 -6.16
CA THR A 11 1.92 -8.17 -6.68
C THR A 11 1.73 -9.40 -5.80
N GLY A 12 1.13 -9.23 -4.62
CA GLY A 12 1.04 -10.28 -3.61
C GLY A 12 2.41 -10.71 -3.09
N SER A 13 3.49 -9.96 -3.30
CA SER A 13 4.82 -10.31 -2.79
C SER A 13 4.96 -10.11 -1.28
N GLN A 14 3.96 -9.48 -0.65
CA GLN A 14 3.91 -9.25 0.79
C GLN A 14 2.55 -9.61 1.35
N LYS A 15 2.55 -10.33 2.46
CA LYS A 15 1.35 -10.72 3.20
C LYS A 15 1.20 -9.86 4.44
N ALA A 16 0.05 -9.20 4.57
CA ALA A 16 -0.30 -8.47 5.79
C ALA A 16 -0.78 -9.45 6.87
N ILE A 17 -0.02 -9.54 7.97
CA ILE A 17 -0.36 -10.40 9.13
C ILE A 17 -1.12 -9.61 10.18
N LYS A 18 -0.78 -8.33 10.36
CA LYS A 18 -1.49 -7.41 11.26
C LYS A 18 -1.73 -6.10 10.53
N ASN A 19 -2.96 -5.62 10.63
CA ASN A 19 -3.38 -4.35 10.07
C ASN A 19 -3.49 -3.32 11.21
N HIS A 20 -2.67 -2.27 11.15
CA HIS A 20 -2.81 -1.11 12.03
C HIS A 20 -2.90 0.14 11.16
N LEU A 21 -3.60 1.17 11.66
CA LEU A 21 -3.87 2.39 10.92
C LEU A 21 -2.62 3.05 10.31
N LEU A 22 -1.43 2.84 10.89
CA LEU A 22 -0.14 3.38 10.43
C LEU A 22 1.03 2.38 10.55
N SER A 23 0.79 1.12 10.92
CA SER A 23 1.88 0.16 11.18
C SER A 23 1.51 -1.27 10.80
N ASP A 24 1.46 -1.55 9.51
CA ASP A 24 1.18 -2.90 9.04
C ASP A 24 2.39 -3.82 9.28
N THR A 25 2.11 -5.05 9.72
CA THR A 25 3.14 -6.10 9.81
C THR A 25 3.07 -6.93 8.55
N LEU A 26 4.09 -6.79 7.70
CA LEU A 26 4.18 -7.46 6.40
C LEU A 26 5.24 -8.56 6.45
N VAL A 27 4.92 -9.73 5.90
CA VAL A 27 5.88 -10.82 5.71
C VAL A 27 6.06 -11.09 4.22
N PRO A 28 7.31 -11.26 3.73
CA PRO A 28 7.55 -11.60 2.33
C PRO A 28 6.91 -12.93 1.96
N GLN A 29 6.35 -13.01 0.77
CA GLN A 29 5.87 -14.27 0.18
C GLN A 29 6.18 -14.31 -1.32
N SER A 30 5.99 -15.48 -1.93
CA SER A 30 6.16 -15.63 -3.38
C SER A 30 5.20 -14.69 -4.12
N PRO A 31 5.67 -13.89 -5.08
CA PRO A 31 4.80 -13.00 -5.85
C PRO A 31 3.75 -13.79 -6.62
N TYR A 32 2.56 -13.21 -6.75
CA TYR A 32 1.50 -13.76 -7.57
C TYR A 32 1.84 -13.66 -9.05
N THR A 33 1.39 -14.66 -9.82
CA THR A 33 1.34 -14.54 -11.28
C THR A 33 0.35 -13.46 -11.70
N TRP A 34 0.41 -12.98 -12.94
CA TRP A 34 -0.53 -12.00 -13.46
C TRP A 34 -2.00 -12.40 -13.24
N GLY A 35 -2.37 -13.65 -13.52
CA GLY A 35 -3.73 -14.14 -13.27
C GLY A 35 -4.09 -14.15 -11.78
N GLN A 36 -3.14 -14.50 -10.91
CA GLN A 36 -3.34 -14.49 -9.47
C GLN A 36 -3.49 -13.06 -8.91
N MET A 37 -2.74 -12.09 -9.44
CA MET A 37 -2.87 -10.68 -9.04
C MET A 37 -4.28 -10.14 -9.22
N PHE A 38 -4.99 -10.53 -10.29
CA PHE A 38 -6.34 -10.01 -10.54
C PHE A 38 -7.44 -10.91 -9.98
N PHE A 39 -7.28 -12.23 -10.00
CA PHE A 39 -8.40 -13.14 -9.77
C PHE A 39 -8.26 -14.01 -8.54
N LYS A 40 -7.08 -14.11 -7.91
CA LYS A 40 -6.93 -14.87 -6.68
C LYS A 40 -7.73 -14.17 -5.56
N PRO A 41 -8.66 -14.87 -4.90
CA PRO A 41 -9.38 -14.32 -3.74
C PRO A 41 -8.44 -13.81 -2.64
N TYR A 42 -8.93 -12.93 -1.78
CA TYR A 42 -8.16 -12.51 -0.60
C TYR A 42 -7.99 -13.68 0.37
N GLU A 43 -6.78 -13.89 0.87
CA GLU A 43 -6.47 -14.98 1.80
C GLU A 43 -6.93 -14.67 3.22
N SER A 44 -7.09 -13.38 3.55
CA SER A 44 -7.53 -12.94 4.87
C SER A 44 -8.18 -11.55 4.84
N PRO A 45 -9.00 -11.21 5.85
CA PRO A 45 -9.52 -9.84 6.02
C PRO A 45 -8.42 -8.79 6.16
N ALA A 46 -7.29 -9.15 6.78
CA ALA A 46 -6.15 -8.24 6.94
C ALA A 46 -5.53 -7.85 5.60
N GLU A 47 -5.40 -8.81 4.67
CA GLU A 47 -4.94 -8.57 3.30
C GLU A 47 -5.92 -7.68 2.52
N TYR A 48 -7.22 -7.97 2.63
CA TYR A 48 -8.26 -7.13 2.02
C TYR A 48 -8.16 -5.68 2.50
N MET A 49 -8.14 -5.47 3.81
CA MET A 49 -8.04 -4.12 4.39
C MET A 49 -6.75 -3.40 3.99
N TYR A 50 -5.64 -4.13 3.90
CA TYR A 50 -4.35 -3.58 3.47
C TYR A 50 -4.41 -3.09 2.01
N CYS A 51 -4.93 -3.92 1.09
CA CYS A 51 -5.11 -3.53 -0.32
C CYS A 51 -6.13 -2.40 -0.48
N ALA A 52 -7.23 -2.46 0.26
CA ALA A 52 -8.29 -1.46 0.27
C ALA A 52 -7.73 -0.10 0.68
N ARG A 53 -6.91 -0.03 1.73
CA ARG A 53 -6.33 1.21 2.24
C ARG A 53 -5.47 1.92 1.20
N HIS A 54 -4.57 1.19 0.56
CA HIS A 54 -3.65 1.74 -0.46
C HIS A 54 -4.39 2.17 -1.74
N THR A 55 -5.58 1.61 -1.99
CA THR A 55 -6.44 1.98 -3.13
C THR A 55 -7.35 3.17 -2.79
N PHE A 56 -8.10 3.10 -1.68
CA PHE A 56 -9.12 4.09 -1.32
C PHE A 56 -8.54 5.40 -0.80
N ILE A 57 -7.44 5.38 -0.03
CA ILE A 57 -6.79 6.63 0.42
C ILE A 57 -6.33 7.42 -0.81
N SER A 58 -5.72 6.74 -1.77
CA SER A 58 -5.23 7.34 -3.01
C SER A 58 -6.38 7.84 -3.89
N ALA A 59 -7.48 7.09 -3.99
CA ALA A 59 -8.69 7.54 -4.66
C ALA A 59 -9.31 8.78 -4.01
N ALA A 60 -9.38 8.81 -2.68
CA ALA A 60 -9.89 9.95 -1.92
C ALA A 60 -8.99 11.17 -2.11
N PHE A 61 -7.66 10.98 -2.12
CA PHE A 61 -6.70 12.03 -2.40
C PHE A 61 -6.86 12.62 -3.81
N LEU A 62 -7.03 11.77 -4.82
CA LEU A 62 -7.35 12.20 -6.18
C LEU A 62 -8.67 12.98 -6.22
N GLY A 63 -9.71 12.49 -5.53
CA GLY A 63 -10.99 13.18 -5.42
C GLY A 63 -10.86 14.57 -4.82
N MET A 64 -10.11 14.71 -3.73
CA MET A 64 -9.83 16.02 -3.12
C MET A 64 -9.11 16.96 -4.10
N ILE A 65 -8.12 16.47 -4.85
CA ILE A 65 -7.41 17.25 -5.87
C ILE A 65 -8.35 17.72 -6.99
N ILE A 66 -9.33 16.90 -7.38
CA ILE A 66 -10.32 17.28 -8.40
C ILE A 66 -11.22 18.41 -7.87
N PHE A 67 -11.61 18.37 -6.60
CA PHE A 67 -12.44 19.41 -5.98
C PHE A 67 -11.67 20.71 -5.71
N ASP A 68 -10.41 20.61 -5.28
CA ASP A 68 -9.52 21.75 -5.08
C ASP A 68 -8.12 21.46 -5.64
N PRO A 69 -7.83 21.91 -6.88
CA PRO A 69 -6.53 21.70 -7.51
C PRO A 69 -5.36 22.34 -6.76
N MET A 70 -5.59 23.35 -5.90
CA MET A 70 -4.53 23.96 -5.11
C MET A 70 -3.92 22.99 -4.11
N LEU A 71 -4.61 21.89 -3.78
CA LEU A 71 -4.07 20.83 -2.92
C LEU A 71 -2.85 20.13 -3.50
N ILE A 72 -2.69 20.12 -4.83
CA ILE A 72 -1.48 19.57 -5.50
C ILE A 72 -0.23 20.31 -5.04
N VAL A 73 -0.31 21.62 -4.79
CA VAL A 73 0.82 22.42 -4.34
C VAL A 73 0.85 22.49 -2.81
N THR A 74 -0.31 22.73 -2.21
CA THR A 74 -0.43 23.00 -0.77
C THR A 74 0.01 21.82 0.07
N ILE A 75 -0.38 20.58 -0.28
CA ILE A 75 -0.06 19.39 0.52
C ILE A 75 1.45 19.10 0.51
N PRO A 76 2.15 19.03 -0.65
CA PRO A 76 3.61 18.89 -0.65
C PRO A 76 4.32 20.01 0.10
N THR A 77 3.85 21.27 -0.02
CA THR A 77 4.46 22.39 0.70
C THR A 77 4.34 22.23 2.22
N ILE A 78 3.18 21.80 2.73
CA ILE A 78 3.00 21.54 4.16
C ILE A 78 3.91 20.40 4.62
N VAL A 79 3.96 19.29 3.86
CA VAL A 79 4.80 18.14 4.20
C VAL A 79 6.28 18.54 4.24
N LEU A 80 6.77 19.25 3.22
CA LEU A 80 8.14 19.77 3.18
C LEU A 80 8.45 20.71 4.34
N GLY A 81 7.50 21.58 4.69
CA GLY A 81 7.64 22.48 5.85
C GLY A 81 7.81 21.72 7.15
N VAL A 82 6.99 20.69 7.39
CA VAL A 82 7.11 19.85 8.59
C VAL A 82 8.40 19.05 8.59
N VAL A 83 8.83 18.51 7.44
CA VAL A 83 10.15 17.84 7.30
C VAL A 83 11.28 18.80 7.68
N ALA A 84 11.27 20.02 7.16
CA ALA A 84 12.29 21.01 7.46
C ALA A 84 12.35 21.36 8.96
N ILE A 85 11.20 21.46 9.63
CA ILE A 85 11.13 21.67 11.09
C ILE A 85 11.74 20.47 11.83
N LEU A 86 11.37 19.24 11.47
CA LEU A 86 11.88 18.03 12.13
C LEU A 86 13.40 17.88 11.95
N VAL A 87 13.94 18.20 10.76
CA VAL A 87 15.39 18.25 10.53
C VAL A 87 16.05 19.33 11.39
N GLY A 88 15.39 20.48 11.58
CA GLY A 88 15.85 21.50 12.52
C GLY A 88 15.94 20.98 13.96
N VAL A 89 14.88 20.29 14.42
CA VAL A 89 14.82 19.67 15.75
C VAL A 89 15.89 18.59 15.92
N GLU A 90 16.13 17.76 14.89
CA GLU A 90 17.20 16.77 14.89
C GLU A 90 18.57 17.43 15.12
N ASN A 91 18.88 18.50 14.38
CA ASN A 91 20.15 19.22 14.50
C ASN A 91 20.31 19.89 15.88
N ILE A 92 19.24 20.47 16.44
CA ILE A 92 19.25 21.00 17.81
C ILE A 92 19.51 19.87 18.83
N GLY A 93 18.89 18.71 18.64
CA GLY A 93 19.11 17.52 19.46
C GLY A 93 20.57 17.08 19.46
N LYS A 94 21.21 17.07 18.28
CA LYS A 94 22.64 16.75 18.15
C LYS A 94 23.54 17.76 18.85
N ILE A 95 23.24 19.05 18.75
CA ILE A 95 24.04 20.12 19.38
C ILE A 95 23.90 20.09 20.91
N THR A 96 22.72 19.75 21.42
CA THR A 96 22.43 19.67 22.86
C THR A 96 22.84 18.34 23.50
N GLY A 97 23.34 17.37 22.71
CA GLY A 97 23.72 16.04 23.18
C GLY A 97 22.52 15.16 23.59
N SER A 98 21.32 15.48 23.11
CA SER A 98 20.10 14.76 23.43
C SER A 98 19.79 13.69 22.38
N ASP A 99 20.35 12.48 22.57
CA ASP A 99 20.19 11.34 21.66
C ASP A 99 18.72 10.95 21.44
N SER A 100 17.88 11.04 22.48
CA SER A 100 16.44 10.73 22.39
C SER A 100 15.68 11.68 21.45
N LEU A 101 16.02 12.97 21.49
CA LEU A 101 15.37 14.00 20.68
C LEU A 101 15.85 13.95 19.23
N SER A 102 17.15 13.72 19.01
CA SER A 102 17.69 13.52 17.66
C SER A 102 17.13 12.25 17.01
N SER A 103 17.11 11.12 17.72
CA SER A 103 16.61 9.85 17.18
C SER A 103 15.12 9.90 16.87
N TRP A 104 14.31 10.46 17.77
CA TRP A 104 12.88 10.65 17.54
C TRP A 104 12.59 11.52 16.31
N ALA A 105 13.29 12.66 16.18
CA ALA A 105 13.08 13.57 15.06
C ALA A 105 13.52 12.95 13.72
N PHE A 106 14.60 12.18 13.73
CA PHE A 106 15.07 11.42 12.57
C PHE A 106 14.06 10.34 12.14
N ASP A 107 13.57 9.55 13.10
CA ASP A 107 12.58 8.50 12.83
C ASP A 107 11.27 9.09 12.32
N ALA A 108 10.78 10.16 12.94
CA ALA A 108 9.59 10.88 12.49
C ALA A 108 9.75 11.41 11.06
N THR A 109 10.90 12.00 10.74
CA THR A 109 11.21 12.48 9.38
C THR A 109 11.18 11.34 8.37
N ASN A 110 11.83 10.21 8.69
CA ASN A 110 11.86 9.05 7.81
C ASN A 110 10.47 8.46 7.57
N TYR A 111 9.63 8.35 8.61
CA TYR A 111 8.27 7.88 8.45
C TYR A 111 7.44 8.82 7.57
N MET A 112 7.54 10.13 7.79
CA MET A 112 6.74 11.10 7.05
C MET A 112 7.11 11.16 5.56
N VAL A 113 8.40 11.09 5.25
CA VAL A 113 8.88 11.03 3.86
C VAL A 113 8.43 9.73 3.19
N GLN A 114 8.55 8.59 3.88
CA GLN A 114 8.15 7.30 3.34
C GLN A 114 6.65 7.22 3.08
N ASP A 115 5.81 7.65 4.02
CA ASP A 115 4.36 7.64 3.87
C ASP A 115 3.92 8.57 2.73
N PHE A 116 4.55 9.74 2.61
CA PHE A 116 4.26 10.67 1.52
C PHE A 116 4.65 10.09 0.15
N CYS A 117 5.83 9.47 0.04
CA CYS A 117 6.24 8.76 -1.17
C CYS A 117 5.31 7.59 -1.50
N GLN A 118 4.84 6.84 -0.50
CA GLN A 118 3.91 5.74 -0.69
C GLN A 118 2.59 6.24 -1.27
N VAL A 119 2.02 7.33 -0.75
CA VAL A 119 0.79 7.94 -1.29
C VAL A 119 0.95 8.37 -2.75
N ILE A 120 2.10 8.92 -3.13
CA ILE A 120 2.38 9.28 -4.54
C ILE A 120 2.42 8.03 -5.42
N ILE A 121 3.11 6.98 -4.98
CA ILE A 121 3.21 5.73 -5.73
C ILE A 121 1.83 5.08 -5.89
N ASP A 122 1.04 5.04 -4.82
CA ASP A 122 -0.31 4.49 -4.86
C ASP A 122 -1.26 5.32 -5.73
N LEU A 123 -1.08 6.65 -5.80
CA LEU A 123 -1.82 7.50 -6.72
C LEU A 123 -1.49 7.18 -8.18
N ILE A 124 -0.21 6.94 -8.50
CA ILE A 124 0.23 6.53 -9.84
C ILE A 124 -0.33 5.13 -10.19
N LEU A 125 -0.31 4.21 -9.23
CA LEU A 125 -0.79 2.84 -9.41
C LEU A 125 -2.30 2.69 -9.26
N LEU A 126 -3.02 3.77 -8.93
CA LEU A 126 -4.46 3.77 -8.65
C LEU A 126 -5.31 3.04 -9.71
N PRO A 127 -5.08 3.25 -11.03
CA PRO A 127 -5.88 2.54 -12.05
C PRO A 127 -5.74 1.03 -11.94
N ILE A 128 -4.52 0.54 -11.69
CA ILE A 128 -4.23 -0.89 -11.58
C ILE A 128 -4.76 -1.42 -10.25
N SER A 129 -4.55 -0.69 -9.15
CA SER A 129 -5.02 -1.10 -7.82
C SER A 129 -6.54 -1.14 -7.74
N ALA A 130 -7.25 -0.22 -8.39
CA ALA A 130 -8.70 -0.23 -8.49
C ALA A 130 -9.22 -1.47 -9.25
N VAL A 131 -8.59 -1.82 -10.38
CA VAL A 131 -8.98 -3.02 -11.14
C VAL A 131 -8.72 -4.28 -10.31
N VAL A 132 -7.53 -4.41 -9.71
CA VAL A 132 -7.19 -5.53 -8.82
C VAL A 132 -8.19 -5.65 -7.67
N MET A 133 -8.53 -4.54 -7.03
CA MET A 133 -9.47 -4.52 -5.90
C MET A 133 -10.86 -5.00 -6.32
N LEU A 134 -11.35 -4.56 -7.48
CA LEU A 134 -12.64 -4.97 -8.01
C LEU A 134 -12.66 -6.44 -8.43
N THR A 135 -11.65 -6.89 -9.17
CA THR A 135 -11.60 -8.27 -9.68
C THR A 135 -11.38 -9.27 -8.55
N ARG A 136 -10.46 -9.00 -7.61
CA ARG A 136 -10.23 -9.86 -6.44
C ARG A 136 -11.41 -9.81 -5.46
N GLY A 137 -12.03 -8.65 -5.30
CA GLY A 137 -13.25 -8.49 -4.50
C GLY A 137 -14.40 -9.33 -5.06
N ALA A 138 -14.61 -9.31 -6.37
CA ALA A 138 -15.58 -10.17 -7.05
C ALA A 138 -15.23 -11.65 -6.88
N SER A 139 -13.98 -12.05 -7.11
CA SER A 139 -13.53 -13.44 -6.90
C SER A 139 -13.75 -13.93 -5.47
N THR A 140 -13.51 -13.07 -4.47
CA THR A 140 -13.73 -13.38 -3.06
C THR A 140 -15.22 -13.58 -2.77
N ALA A 141 -16.08 -12.68 -3.25
CA ALA A 141 -17.53 -12.81 -3.11
C ALA A 141 -18.09 -14.06 -3.81
N LEU A 142 -17.54 -14.42 -4.98
CA LEU A 142 -17.94 -15.64 -5.71
C LEU A 142 -17.49 -16.91 -4.99
N LYS A 143 -16.29 -16.90 -4.37
CA LYS A 143 -15.79 -17.99 -3.53
C LYS A 143 -16.63 -18.18 -2.28
N ASP A 144 -16.98 -17.10 -1.59
CA ASP A 144 -17.81 -17.14 -0.38
C ASP A 144 -19.23 -17.66 -0.66
N ARG A 145 -19.75 -17.45 -1.88
CA ARG A 145 -21.04 -17.98 -2.33
C ARG A 145 -20.97 -19.42 -2.87
N GLY A 146 -19.78 -20.02 -2.92
CA GLY A 146 -19.58 -21.38 -3.47
C GLY A 146 -19.80 -21.48 -4.98
N ILE A 147 -19.80 -20.36 -5.70
CA ILE A 147 -20.01 -20.32 -7.16
C ILE A 147 -18.67 -20.50 -7.89
N TYR A 148 -17.57 -20.13 -7.24
CA TYR A 148 -16.24 -20.10 -7.83
C TYR A 148 -15.21 -20.71 -6.88
N ASP A 149 -14.41 -21.65 -7.37
CA ASP A 149 -13.24 -22.14 -6.64
C ASP A 149 -11.99 -21.91 -7.49
N TYR A 150 -11.24 -20.85 -7.15
CA TYR A 150 -9.97 -20.50 -7.80
C TYR A 150 -8.94 -21.62 -7.68
N ASP A 151 -8.95 -22.33 -6.54
CA ASP A 151 -7.94 -23.31 -6.18
C ASP A 151 -8.35 -24.73 -6.60
N ALA A 152 -9.51 -24.89 -7.25
CA ALA A 152 -9.95 -26.17 -7.78
C ALA A 152 -8.93 -26.67 -8.82
N PRO A 153 -8.51 -27.94 -8.74
CA PRO A 153 -7.62 -28.51 -9.74
C PRO A 153 -8.29 -28.38 -11.10
N THR A 154 -7.60 -27.76 -12.07
CA THR A 154 -8.08 -27.65 -13.45
C THR A 154 -8.23 -29.05 -14.02
N SER A 155 -9.43 -29.64 -13.93
CA SER A 155 -9.80 -30.86 -14.63
C SER A 155 -10.08 -30.52 -16.10
N GLN A 156 -9.04 -30.13 -16.82
CA GLN A 156 -9.03 -30.19 -18.28
C GLN A 156 -7.80 -31.00 -18.68
N PRO A 157 -7.96 -32.21 -19.23
CA PRO A 157 -6.84 -32.86 -19.89
C PRO A 157 -6.42 -31.97 -21.05
N LEU A 158 -5.11 -31.79 -21.22
CA LEU A 158 -4.50 -31.31 -22.45
C LEU A 158 -5.18 -32.04 -23.61
N VAL A 159 -6.01 -31.32 -24.37
CA VAL A 159 -6.43 -31.81 -25.68
C VAL A 159 -5.17 -31.80 -26.53
N ASN A 160 -4.50 -32.95 -26.58
CA ASN A 160 -3.53 -33.28 -27.60
C ASN A 160 -4.26 -33.21 -28.94
N THR A 161 -4.28 -32.04 -29.58
CA THR A 161 -4.41 -31.99 -31.03
C THR A 161 -3.04 -32.31 -31.60
N MET A 162 -2.91 -33.55 -32.07
CA MET A 162 -1.88 -34.01 -33.00
C MET A 162 -1.79 -33.11 -34.22
#